data_AF-A0A1R1YSA7-F1
#
_entry.id   AF-A0A1R1YSA7-F1
#
_cell.length_a   1.000
_cell.length_b   1.000
_cell.length_c   1.000
_cell.angle_alpha   90.00
_cell.angle_beta   90.00
_cell.angle_gamma   90.00
#
_symmetry.space_group_name_H-M   'P 1'
#
loop_
_entity.id
_entity.type
_entity.pdbx_description
1 polymer ?
#
loop_
_entity_poly.entity_id
_entity_poly.type
_entity_poly.pdbx_seq_one_letter_code
_entity_poly.pdbx_strand_id
1 'polypeptide(L)'
;MDLDTYIDKKYILSVLKFMSDNSEKRIYFGKPVLYGKNVYFEGRFYAMTKTLVRDFCRCSPPPPQIYPEDVWLSHTVLDCVAEDKTILNRTVHYMISDDSKIHHKKYKRNGVDLNLGSYIKA
;
A
#
# COMPACT_ATOMS: atom_id res chain seq x y z
N MET A 1 4.08 4.87 3.23
CA MET A 1 3.79 6.24 2.75
C MET A 1 5.10 6.96 2.69
N ASP A 2 5.43 7.45 1.51
CA ASP A 2 6.69 8.14 1.27
C ASP A 2 6.60 9.61 1.70
N LEU A 3 7.75 10.19 2.04
CA LEU A 3 7.85 11.58 2.50
C LEU A 3 7.55 12.61 1.40
N ASP A 4 7.50 12.19 0.14
CA ASP A 4 7.18 13.00 -1.04
C ASP A 4 5.77 12.73 -1.59
N THR A 5 4.87 12.24 -0.72
CA THR A 5 3.46 11.98 -1.04
C THR A 5 2.53 13.04 -0.46
N TYR A 6 1.62 13.53 -1.31
CA TYR A 6 0.55 14.45 -0.98
C TYR A 6 -0.80 13.75 -1.05
N ILE A 7 -1.65 14.00 -0.06
CA ILE A 7 -2.94 13.33 0.05
C ILE A 7 -4.09 14.31 0.27
N ASP A 8 -5.24 14.03 -0.36
CA ASP A 8 -6.51 14.58 0.08
C ASP A 8 -6.89 13.94 1.42
N LYS A 9 -6.82 14.74 2.49
CA LYS A 9 -7.06 14.28 3.86
C LYS A 9 -8.47 13.73 4.07
N LYS A 10 -9.49 14.31 3.41
CA LYS A 10 -10.88 13.84 3.54
C LYS A 10 -11.04 12.48 2.88
N TYR A 11 -10.44 12.31 1.70
CA TYR A 11 -10.40 11.03 1.02
C TYR A 11 -9.71 9.96 1.87
N ILE A 12 -8.48 10.21 2.33
CA ILE A 12 -7.74 9.23 3.14
C ILE A 12 -8.47 8.91 4.46
N LEU A 13 -9.08 9.90 5.11
CA LEU A 13 -9.87 9.64 6.31
C LEU A 13 -11.06 8.72 6.03
N SER A 14 -11.76 8.90 4.89
CA SER A 14 -12.86 8.02 4.51
C SER A 14 -12.40 6.59 4.20
N VAL A 15 -11.25 6.44 3.54
CA VAL A 15 -10.62 5.14 3.28
C VAL A 15 -10.25 4.45 4.59
N LEU A 16 -9.52 5.13 5.48
CA LEU A 16 -9.11 4.57 6.77
C LEU A 16 -10.32 4.23 7.64
N LYS A 17 -11.36 5.06 7.63
CA LYS A 17 -12.62 4.75 8.33
C LYS A 17 -13.25 3.46 7.80
N PHE A 18 -13.41 3.34 6.48
CA PHE A 18 -13.97 2.13 5.87
C PHE A 18 -13.15 0.88 6.23
N MET A 19 -11.83 0.96 6.15
CA MET A 19 -10.94 -0.16 6.50
C MET A 19 -11.00 -0.51 7.99
N SER A 20 -11.13 0.49 8.87
CA SER A 20 -11.30 0.27 10.32
C SER A 20 -12.64 -0.37 10.64
N ASP A 21 -13.72 0.11 10.01
CA ASP A 21 -15.08 -0.43 10.17
C ASP A 21 -15.19 -1.88 9.61
N ASN A 22 -14.24 -2.31 8.77
CA ASN A 22 -14.13 -3.66 8.19
C ASN A 22 -12.80 -4.34 8.59
N SER A 23 -12.26 -4.03 9.77
CA SER A 23 -10.91 -4.45 10.18
C SER A 23 -10.72 -5.97 10.29
N GLU A 24 -11.81 -6.72 10.38
CA GLU A 24 -11.86 -8.18 10.39
C GLU A 24 -11.56 -8.80 9.03
N LYS A 25 -11.86 -8.08 7.94
CA LYS A 25 -11.55 -8.51 6.56
C LYS A 25 -10.08 -8.27 6.26
N ARG A 26 -9.52 -9.03 5.31
CA ARG A 26 -8.19 -8.78 4.76
C ARG A 26 -8.30 -7.81 3.60
N ILE A 27 -8.19 -6.52 3.86
CA ILE A 27 -8.19 -5.49 2.82
C ILE A 27 -6.77 -4.95 2.67
N TYR A 28 -6.30 -4.94 1.43
CA TYR A 28 -5.06 -4.28 1.02
C TYR A 28 -5.43 -3.10 0.10
N PHE A 29 -5.17 -1.89 0.57
CA PHE A 29 -5.45 -0.64 -0.12
C PHE A 29 -4.19 -0.04 -0.75
N GLY A 30 -4.33 0.51 -1.95
CA GLY A 30 -3.33 1.37 -2.58
C GLY A 30 -3.46 1.38 -4.10
N LYS A 31 -2.40 1.79 -4.79
CA LYS A 31 -2.34 1.74 -6.25
C LYS A 31 -1.73 0.42 -6.74
N PRO A 32 -2.49 -0.44 -7.44
CA PRO A 32 -1.95 -1.67 -7.99
C PRO A 32 -1.04 -1.38 -9.19
N VAL A 33 0.13 -2.00 -9.21
CA VAL A 33 1.10 -1.97 -10.30
C VAL A 33 1.58 -3.40 -10.57
N LEU A 34 1.95 -3.69 -11.82
CA LEU A 34 2.51 -4.99 -12.19
C LEU A 34 4.03 -4.99 -12.00
N TYR A 35 4.54 -6.04 -11.36
CA TYR A 35 5.95 -6.40 -11.34
C TYR A 35 6.11 -7.80 -11.92
N GLY A 36 6.49 -7.87 -13.20
CA GLY A 36 6.43 -9.12 -13.96
C GLY A 36 4.98 -9.58 -14.12
N LYS A 37 4.61 -10.71 -13.50
CA LYS A 37 3.25 -11.27 -13.55
C LYS A 37 2.42 -11.01 -12.28
N ASN A 38 3.04 -10.44 -11.25
CA ASN A 38 2.42 -10.27 -9.95
C ASN A 38 2.02 -8.80 -9.73
N VAL A 39 0.94 -8.61 -8.98
CA VAL A 39 0.48 -7.28 -8.57
C VAL A 39 1.15 -6.90 -7.26
N TYR A 40 1.65 -5.68 -7.17
CA TYR A 40 2.07 -5.05 -5.92
C TYR A 40 1.39 -3.69 -5.75
N PHE A 41 1.41 -3.16 -4.53
CA PHE A 41 0.89 -1.84 -4.23
C PHE A 41 2.03 -0.84 -4.09
N GLU A 42 2.05 0.19 -4.92
CA GLU A 42 3.15 1.17 -4.98
C GLU A 42 3.33 1.95 -3.66
N GLY A 43 4.60 2.18 -3.29
CA GLY A 43 5.03 2.74 -1.99
C GLY A 43 4.47 4.11 -1.59
N ARG A 44 4.00 4.91 -2.56
CA ARG A 44 3.48 6.29 -2.32
C ARG A 44 2.53 6.33 -1.12
N PHE A 45 1.53 5.45 -1.11
CA PHE A 45 0.58 5.28 -0.03
C PHE A 45 -0.15 3.94 -0.23
N TYR A 46 -0.03 3.08 0.77
CA TYR A 46 -0.80 1.85 0.87
C TYR A 46 -1.24 1.67 2.33
N ALA A 47 -2.27 0.86 2.54
CA ALA A 47 -2.76 0.54 3.87
C ALA A 47 -3.24 -0.91 3.91
N MET A 48 -3.19 -1.51 5.10
CA MET A 48 -3.67 -2.86 5.35
C MET A 48 -4.58 -2.85 6.56
N THR A 49 -5.66 -3.64 6.51
CA THR A 49 -6.51 -3.90 7.67
C THR A 49 -5.77 -4.64 8.78
N LYS A 50 -6.25 -4.49 10.03
CA LYS A 50 -5.73 -5.17 11.21
C LYS A 50 -5.57 -6.69 11.01
N THR A 51 -6.56 -7.38 10.45
CA THR A 51 -6.45 -8.83 10.20
C THR A 51 -5.28 -9.16 9.28
N LEU A 52 -5.14 -8.44 8.16
CA LEU A 52 -4.05 -8.69 7.21
C LEU A 52 -2.67 -8.43 7.82
N VAL A 53 -2.52 -7.34 8.59
CA VAL A 53 -1.27 -7.04 9.32
C VAL A 53 -0.98 -8.15 10.34
N ARG A 54 -1.97 -8.61 11.09
CA ARG A 54 -1.80 -9.69 12.08
C ARG A 54 -1.34 -10.99 11.43
N ASP A 55 -1.88 -11.33 10.26
CA ASP A 55 -1.49 -12.54 9.54
C ASP A 55 -0.04 -12.43 9.04
N PHE A 56 0.34 -11.27 8.48
CA PHE A 56 1.74 -11.00 8.13
C PHE A 56 2.67 -11.06 9.36
N CYS A 57 2.30 -10.53 10.52
CA CYS A 57 3.12 -10.58 11.74
C CYS A 57 3.29 -11.99 12.32
N ARG A 58 2.43 -12.95 11.97
CA ARG A 58 2.58 -14.36 12.35
C ARG A 58 3.51 -15.12 11.41
N CYS A 59 3.76 -14.55 10.24
CA CYS A 59 4.69 -15.06 9.26
C CYS A 59 6.13 -14.74 9.70
N SER A 60 7.05 -15.64 9.38
CA SER A 60 8.49 -15.42 9.55
C SER A 60 9.15 -15.37 8.16
N PRO A 61 8.89 -14.31 7.37
CA PRO A 61 9.40 -14.25 6.02
C PRO A 61 10.94 -14.14 6.01
N PRO A 62 11.62 -14.69 5.00
CA PRO A 62 13.05 -14.51 4.84
C PRO A 62 13.38 -13.02 4.57
N PRO A 63 14.64 -12.62 4.78
CA PRO A 63 15.10 -11.29 4.40
C PRO A 63 14.78 -10.95 2.93
N PRO A 64 14.52 -9.67 2.60
CA PRO A 64 14.20 -9.27 1.24
C PRO A 64 15.28 -9.69 0.24
N GLN A 65 14.88 -10.40 -0.81
CA GLN A 65 15.77 -10.78 -1.92
C GLN A 65 15.67 -9.84 -3.12
N ILE A 66 14.74 -8.89 -3.08
CA ILE A 66 14.54 -7.87 -4.12
C ILE A 66 14.64 -6.48 -3.52
N TYR A 67 15.16 -5.53 -4.30
CA TYR A 67 15.38 -4.16 -3.85
C TYR A 67 14.11 -3.31 -3.65
N PRO A 68 13.08 -3.40 -4.51
CA PRO A 68 11.87 -2.60 -4.30
C PRO A 68 11.11 -3.12 -3.07
N GLU A 69 11.08 -2.31 -2.01
CA GLU A 69 10.42 -2.65 -0.74
C GLU A 69 8.93 -2.94 -0.93
N ASP A 70 8.24 -2.13 -1.74
CA ASP A 70 6.81 -2.21 -1.96
C ASP A 70 6.40 -3.49 -2.71
N VAL A 71 7.22 -3.89 -3.69
CA VAL A 71 7.10 -5.19 -4.37
C VAL A 71 7.33 -6.32 -3.38
N TRP A 72 8.42 -6.26 -2.62
CA TRP A 72 8.77 -7.30 -1.65
C TRP A 72 7.66 -7.47 -0.61
N LEU A 73 7.21 -6.38 0.00
CA LEU A 73 6.19 -6.39 1.03
C LEU A 73 4.87 -6.94 0.47
N SER A 74 4.47 -6.49 -0.72
CA SER A 74 3.20 -6.93 -1.31
C SER A 74 3.18 -8.43 -1.59
N HIS A 75 4.23 -8.97 -2.22
CA HIS A 75 4.31 -10.41 -2.45
C HIS A 75 4.37 -11.19 -1.14
N THR A 76 5.23 -10.75 -0.21
CA THR A 76 5.41 -11.43 1.08
C THR A 76 4.10 -11.50 1.87
N VAL A 77 3.34 -10.42 1.95
CA VAL A 77 2.03 -10.39 2.64
C VAL A 77 1.06 -11.40 2.01
N LEU A 78 1.00 -11.48 0.68
CA LEU A 78 0.11 -12.40 -0.02
C LEU A 78 0.54 -13.86 0.16
N ASP A 79 1.83 -14.14 0.06
CA ASP A 79 2.39 -15.47 0.26
C ASP A 79 2.14 -15.96 1.70
N CYS A 80 2.34 -15.09 2.71
CA CYS A 80 2.05 -15.41 4.10
C CYS A 80 0.56 -15.80 4.33
N VAL A 81 -0.38 -15.12 3.67
CA VAL A 81 -1.80 -15.48 3.76
C VAL A 81 -2.10 -16.78 3.00
N ALA A 82 -1.44 -17.01 1.86
CA ALA A 82 -1.63 -18.19 1.03
C ALA A 82 -1.10 -19.47 1.70
N GLU A 83 0.04 -19.40 2.37
CA GLU A 83 0.76 -20.53 2.94
C GLU A 83 0.27 -20.92 4.35
N ASP A 84 -0.37 -20.00 5.08
CA ASP A 84 -0.88 -20.30 6.42
C ASP A 84 -2.09 -21.25 6.37
N LYS A 85 -1.86 -22.48 6.86
CA LYS A 85 -2.87 -23.54 6.94
C LYS A 85 -3.96 -23.28 7.99
N THR A 86 -3.71 -22.39 8.95
CA THR A 86 -4.66 -22.03 10.01
C THR A 86 -5.70 -21.02 9.53
N ILE A 87 -5.45 -20.34 8.41
CA ILE A 87 -6.39 -19.39 7.80
C ILE A 87 -7.43 -20.16 6.98
N LEU A 88 -8.67 -20.22 7.48
CA LEU A 88 -9.79 -20.86 6.79
C LEU A 88 -10.21 -20.11 5.51
N ASN A 89 -10.21 -18.78 5.55
CA ASN A 89 -10.53 -17.93 4.40
C ASN A 89 -9.31 -17.08 4.05
N ARG A 90 -8.64 -17.41 2.94
CA ARG A 90 -7.40 -16.75 2.46
C ARG A 90 -7.66 -15.59 1.50
N THR A 91 -8.91 -15.19 1.29
CA THR A 91 -9.22 -14.09 0.37
C THR A 91 -8.65 -12.78 0.89
N VAL A 92 -7.82 -12.14 0.07
CA VAL A 92 -7.39 -10.75 0.23
C VAL A 92 -8.18 -9.89 -0.74
N HIS A 93 -8.84 -8.86 -0.21
CA HIS A 93 -9.61 -7.90 -0.99
C HIS A 93 -8.73 -6.71 -1.34
N TYR A 94 -8.62 -6.42 -2.64
CA TYR A 94 -7.89 -5.26 -3.13
C TYR A 94 -8.82 -4.04 -3.19
N MET A 95 -8.41 -2.97 -2.51
CA MET A 95 -9.09 -1.68 -2.55
C MET A 95 -8.21 -0.68 -3.31
N ILE A 96 -8.67 -0.26 -4.48
CA ILE A 96 -7.86 0.55 -5.40
C ILE A 96 -7.95 2.03 -5.01
N SER A 97 -6.81 2.72 -4.94
CA SER A 97 -6.74 4.15 -4.67
C SER A 97 -7.23 5.01 -5.84
N ASP A 98 -7.82 6.16 -5.53
CA ASP A 98 -8.08 7.23 -6.49
C ASP A 98 -6.81 8.07 -6.67
N ASP A 99 -6.15 7.91 -7.81
CA ASP A 99 -4.92 8.61 -8.18
C ASP A 99 -5.08 10.15 -8.25
N SER A 100 -6.31 10.65 -8.38
CA SER A 100 -6.58 12.09 -8.31
C SER A 100 -6.50 12.66 -6.88
N LYS A 101 -6.42 11.78 -5.87
CA LYS A 101 -6.41 12.13 -4.44
C LYS A 101 -5.08 11.86 -3.76
N ILE A 102 -4.18 11.13 -4.41
CA ILE A 102 -2.85 10.77 -3.88
C ILE A 102 -1.79 11.09 -4.94
N HIS A 103 -1.09 12.20 -4.74
CA HIS A 103 -0.05 12.68 -5.65
C HIS A 103 1.33 12.33 -5.11
N HIS A 104 2.21 11.88 -6.00
CA HIS A 104 3.58 11.48 -5.67
C HIS A 104 4.57 12.37 -6.42
N LYS A 105 5.56 12.93 -5.71
CA LYS A 105 6.62 13.84 -6.19
C LYS A 105 6.18 15.19 -6.72
N LYS A 106 5.10 15.26 -7.50
CA LYS A 106 4.65 16.48 -8.16
C LYS A 106 3.24 16.83 -7.77
N TYR A 107 3.00 18.10 -7.48
CA TYR A 107 1.68 18.66 -7.26
C TYR A 107 1.57 20.02 -7.95
N LYS A 108 0.51 20.21 -8.75
CA LYS A 108 0.25 21.48 -9.42
C LYS A 108 -1.22 21.88 -9.31
N ARG A 109 -1.51 23.01 -8.64
CA ARG A 109 -2.88 23.54 -8.51
C ARG A 109 -2.88 25.02 -8.16
N ASN A 110 -3.81 25.79 -8.73
CA ASN A 110 -4.04 27.20 -8.39
C ASN A 110 -2.77 28.06 -8.39
N GLY A 111 -1.88 27.87 -9.38
CA GLY A 111 -0.61 28.59 -9.47
C GLY A 111 0.52 28.06 -8.58
N VAL A 112 0.25 27.06 -7.72
CA VAL A 112 1.27 26.34 -6.96
C VAL A 112 1.83 25.21 -7.80
N ASP A 113 3.16 25.12 -7.92
CA ASP A 113 3.91 24.01 -8.51
C ASP A 113 4.94 23.54 -7.47
N LEU A 114 4.84 22.27 -7.08
CA LEU A 114 5.58 21.71 -5.97
C LEU A 114 6.20 20.38 -6.38
N ASN A 115 7.51 20.27 -6.20
CA ASN A 115 8.31 19.10 -6.55
C ASN A 115 9.14 18.66 -5.32
N LEU A 116 8.95 17.42 -4.86
CA LEU A 116 9.70 16.81 -3.75
C LEU A 116 10.52 15.62 -4.22
N GLY A 117 11.42 15.11 -3.34
CA GLY A 117 12.21 13.90 -3.62
C GLY A 117 13.20 14.07 -4.79
N SER A 118 13.50 15.31 -5.15
CA SER A 118 14.38 15.67 -6.27
C SER A 118 15.69 16.19 -5.72
N TYR A 119 16.83 15.71 -6.25
CA TYR A 119 18.12 16.32 -5.96
C TYR A 119 18.17 17.69 -6.63
N ILE A 120 18.14 18.77 -5.84
CA ILE A 120 18.39 20.11 -6.37
C ILE A 120 19.90 20.19 -6.58
N LYS A 121 20.38 20.17 -7.83
CA LYS A 121 21.73 20.63 -8.12
C LYS A 121 21.76 22.13 -7.81
N ALA A 122 22.45 22.50 -6.74
CA ALA A 122 22.85 23.86 -6.45
C ALA A 122 23.88 24.33 -7.49
#